data_AF-Q2SAJ3-F1
#
_entry.id   AF-Q2SAJ3-F1
#
_cell.length_a   1.000
_cell.length_b   1.000
_cell.length_c   1.000
_cell.angle_alpha   90.00
_cell.angle_beta   90.00
_cell.angle_gamma   90.00
#
_symmetry.space_group_name_H-M   'P 1'
#
loop_
_entity.id
_entity.type
_entity.pdbx_description
1 polymer ?
#
loop_
_entity_poly.entity_id
_entity_poly.type
_entity_poly.pdbx_seq_one_letter_code
_entity_poly.pdbx_strand_id
1 'polypeptide(L)'
;MGTWSQPNTEEKAAKLERLMAKPLLKKDASDKLYHLTGDDDLFDFFEEFEEDADVRLLVRFHLERALDNLHLSYVTWDEAAIAICKRIIEA
;
A
#
# COMPACT_ATOMS: atom_id res chain seq x y z
N MET A 1 -13.70 -6.74 7.31
CA MET A 1 -13.01 -5.51 6.91
C MET A 1 -12.03 -5.15 7.99
N GLY A 2 -10.77 -5.50 7.76
CA GLY A 2 -9.65 -5.28 8.65
C GLY A 2 -8.39 -4.97 7.86
N THR A 3 -7.58 -4.10 8.45
CA THR A 3 -6.19 -3.88 8.04
C THR A 3 -5.32 -4.79 8.89
N TRP A 4 -4.46 -5.61 8.28
CA TRP A 4 -3.53 -6.48 9.01
C TRP A 4 -2.06 -6.13 8.75
N SER A 5 -1.75 -5.38 7.69
CA SER A 5 -0.40 -4.86 7.48
C SER A 5 -0.39 -3.45 6.92
N GLN A 6 0.48 -2.63 7.49
CA GLN A 6 0.76 -1.29 7.02
C GLN A 6 2.27 -1.17 6.75
N PRO A 7 2.70 -0.25 5.86
CA PRO A 7 4.11 0.01 5.58
C PRO A 7 4.68 0.96 6.65
N ASN A 8 4.47 0.61 7.92
CA ASN A 8 4.70 1.47 9.07
C ASN A 8 6.18 1.47 9.53
N THR A 9 7.00 0.58 9.01
CA THR A 9 8.45 0.56 9.26
C THR A 9 9.23 0.99 8.02
N GLU A 10 10.42 1.57 8.22
CA GLU A 10 11.30 1.95 7.10
C GLU A 10 11.52 0.78 6.12
N GLU A 11 11.76 -0.42 6.65
CA GLU A 11 11.98 -1.62 5.85
C GLU A 11 10.78 -1.98 4.97
N LYS A 12 9.56 -1.96 5.53
CA LYS A 12 8.34 -2.25 4.76
C LYS A 12 8.07 -1.17 3.72
N ALA A 13 8.22 0.10 4.09
CA ALA A 13 8.02 1.21 3.17
C ALA A 13 9.02 1.17 2.01
N ALA A 14 10.29 0.86 2.27
CA ALA A 14 11.31 0.70 1.22
C ALA A 14 11.03 -0.49 0.30
N LYS A 15 10.53 -1.62 0.85
CA LYS A 15 10.06 -2.76 0.03
C LYS A 15 8.89 -2.36 -0.87
N LEU A 16 7.94 -1.60 -0.33
CA LEU A 16 6.80 -1.09 -1.10
C LEU A 16 7.24 -0.11 -2.19
N GLU A 17 8.17 0.80 -1.92
CA GLU A 17 8.71 1.74 -2.91
C GLU A 17 9.32 1.00 -4.12
N ARG A 18 10.12 -0.04 -3.85
CA ARG A 18 10.72 -0.89 -4.90
C ARG A 18 9.68 -1.64 -5.70
N LEU A 19 8.61 -2.12 -5.05
CA LEU A 19 7.50 -2.79 -5.72
C LEU A 19 6.75 -1.82 -6.65
N MET A 20 6.46 -0.61 -6.17
CA MET A 20 5.69 0.42 -6.86
C MET A 20 6.45 1.07 -8.04
N ALA A 21 7.77 0.89 -8.11
CA ALA A 21 8.61 1.39 -9.20
C ALA A 21 8.35 0.73 -10.57
N LYS A 22 7.60 -0.37 -10.62
CA LYS A 22 7.23 -1.09 -11.85
C LYS A 22 5.72 -1.37 -11.85
N PRO A 23 5.08 -1.59 -13.02
CA PRO A 23 3.66 -1.96 -13.07
C PRO A 23 3.33 -3.11 -12.10
N LEU A 24 2.26 -2.94 -11.33
CA LEU A 24 1.77 -3.95 -10.40
C LEU A 24 0.43 -4.46 -10.93
N LEU A 25 0.48 -5.60 -11.61
CA LEU A 25 -0.70 -6.20 -12.21
C LEU A 25 -1.62 -6.79 -11.14
N LYS A 26 -2.94 -6.64 -11.30
CA LYS A 26 -3.97 -7.18 -10.40
C LYS A 26 -3.70 -8.63 -10.00
N LYS A 27 -3.42 -9.50 -10.98
CA LYS A 27 -3.17 -10.93 -10.77
C LYS A 27 -2.07 -11.27 -9.76
N ASP A 28 -1.10 -10.36 -9.58
CA ASP A 28 0.02 -10.56 -8.65
C ASP A 28 -0.07 -9.61 -7.43
N ALA A 29 -1.03 -8.69 -7.41
CA ALA A 29 -1.03 -7.56 -6.47
C ALA A 29 -1.26 -8.02 -5.04
N SER A 30 -2.28 -8.85 -4.82
CA SER A 30 -2.66 -9.36 -3.50
C SER A 30 -1.49 -10.08 -2.82
N ASP A 31 -0.81 -10.98 -3.53
CA ASP A 31 0.33 -11.73 -3.01
C ASP A 31 1.51 -10.81 -2.65
N LYS A 32 1.84 -9.87 -3.54
CA LYS A 32 2.99 -8.96 -3.34
C LYS A 32 2.74 -7.92 -2.24
N LEU A 33 1.49 -7.53 -2.02
CA LEU A 33 1.09 -6.50 -1.07
C LEU A 33 0.65 -7.05 0.29
N TYR A 34 0.36 -8.35 0.40
CA TYR A 34 -0.25 -8.96 1.60
C TYR A 34 0.44 -8.57 2.92
N HIS A 35 1.78 -8.52 2.93
CA HIS A 35 2.55 -8.15 4.12
C HIS A 35 3.03 -6.69 4.13
N LEU A 36 2.70 -5.89 3.12
CA LEU A 36 3.10 -4.48 3.00
C LEU A 36 1.93 -3.51 3.24
N THR A 37 0.79 -3.75 2.59
CA THR A 37 -0.44 -2.92 2.66
C THR A 37 -1.67 -3.84 2.67
N GLY A 38 -1.67 -4.79 3.61
CA GLY A 38 -2.74 -5.79 3.72
C GLY A 38 -3.99 -5.18 4.35
N ASP A 39 -5.03 -5.05 3.54
CA ASP A 39 -6.29 -4.39 3.88
C ASP A 39 -7.45 -4.98 3.09
N ASP A 40 -8.54 -5.34 3.77
CA ASP A 40 -9.71 -5.94 3.13
C ASP A 40 -10.29 -5.01 2.05
N ASP A 41 -10.48 -3.71 2.32
CA ASP A 41 -11.08 -2.78 1.35
C ASP A 41 -10.21 -2.71 0.08
N LEU A 42 -8.89 -2.54 0.23
CA LEU A 42 -7.97 -2.45 -0.90
C LEU A 42 -8.02 -3.72 -1.77
N PHE A 43 -8.05 -4.88 -1.12
CA PHE A 43 -8.01 -6.16 -1.82
C PHE A 43 -9.34 -6.46 -2.49
N ASP A 44 -10.46 -6.12 -1.86
CA ASP A 44 -11.79 -6.19 -2.49
C ASP A 44 -11.85 -5.30 -3.73
N PHE A 45 -11.27 -4.08 -3.68
CA PHE A 45 -11.20 -3.21 -4.85
C PHE A 45 -10.34 -3.77 -6.00
N PHE A 46 -9.35 -4.62 -5.72
CA PHE A 46 -8.60 -5.26 -6.80
C PHE A 46 -9.47 -6.23 -7.61
N GLU A 47 -10.49 -6.84 -7.01
CA GLU A 47 -11.38 -7.78 -7.70
C GLU A 47 -12.32 -7.12 -8.71
N GLU A 48 -12.43 -5.78 -8.68
CA GLU A 48 -13.18 -4.99 -9.66
C GLU A 48 -12.40 -4.72 -10.96
N PHE A 49 -11.14 -5.19 -11.05
CA PHE A 49 -10.24 -4.94 -12.19
C PHE A 49 -9.88 -6.22 -12.94
N GLU A 50 -9.60 -6.06 -14.23
CA GLU A 50 -9.05 -7.13 -15.07
C GLU A 50 -7.67 -7.58 -14.56
N GLU A 51 -7.32 -8.84 -14.80
CA GLU A 51 -6.10 -9.49 -14.29
C GLU A 51 -4.79 -8.78 -14.70
N ASP A 52 -4.79 -8.08 -15.84
CA ASP A 52 -3.66 -7.32 -16.38
C ASP A 52 -3.71 -5.80 -16.11
N ALA A 53 -4.69 -5.34 -15.33
CA ALA A 53 -4.75 -3.94 -14.91
C ALA A 53 -3.62 -3.58 -13.95
N ASP A 54 -2.98 -2.41 -14.14
CA ASP A 54 -2.00 -1.85 -13.21
C ASP A 54 -2.72 -1.18 -12.03
N VAL A 55 -2.64 -1.79 -10.85
CA VAL A 55 -3.37 -1.35 -9.65
C VAL A 55 -2.60 -0.37 -8.77
N ARG A 56 -1.42 0.11 -9.21
CA ARG A 56 -0.61 1.05 -8.41
C ARG A 56 -1.36 2.32 -8.00
N LEU A 57 -2.30 2.79 -8.83
CA LEU A 57 -3.11 3.96 -8.48
C LEU A 57 -3.96 3.72 -7.23
N LEU A 58 -4.60 2.55 -7.11
CA LEU A 58 -5.36 2.17 -5.91
C LEU A 58 -4.47 2.07 -4.67
N VAL A 59 -3.28 1.49 -4.81
CA VAL A 59 -2.33 1.39 -3.70
C VAL A 59 -1.94 2.79 -3.20
N ARG A 60 -1.72 3.75 -4.10
CA ARG A 60 -1.42 5.15 -3.73
C ARG A 60 -2.58 5.82 -2.99
N PHE A 61 -3.80 5.66 -3.49
CA PHE A 61 -4.99 6.18 -2.80
C PHE A 61 -5.15 5.55 -1.41
N HIS A 62 -4.89 4.25 -1.27
CA HIS A 62 -4.92 3.58 0.02
C HIS A 62 -3.82 4.12 0.96
N LEU A 63 -2.61 4.35 0.46
CA LEU A 63 -1.52 4.95 1.23
C LEU A 63 -1.84 6.38 1.69
N GLU A 64 -2.39 7.21 0.81
CA GLU A 64 -2.81 8.57 1.13
C GLU A 64 -3.87 8.55 2.25
N ARG A 65 -4.90 7.71 2.12
CA ARG A 65 -5.91 7.49 3.17
C ARG A 65 -5.27 7.04 4.48
N ALA A 66 -4.29 6.13 4.45
CA ALA A 66 -3.60 5.66 5.65
C ALA A 66 -2.79 6.78 6.32
N LEU A 67 -2.11 7.63 5.54
CA LEU A 67 -1.32 8.74 6.06
C LEU A 67 -2.20 9.86 6.66
N ASP A 68 -3.33 10.18 6.04
CA ASP A 68 -4.29 11.16 6.58
C ASP A 68 -4.91 10.69 7.90
N ASN A 69 -5.00 9.37 8.08
CA ASN A 69 -5.61 8.74 9.25
C ASN A 69 -4.58 8.10 10.19
N LEU A 70 -3.31 8.56 10.19
CA LEU A 70 -2.27 8.03 11.09
C LEU A 70 -2.69 8.05 12.57
N HIS A 71 -3.44 9.08 12.98
CA HIS A 71 -3.96 9.21 14.34
C HIS A 71 -4.95 8.10 14.75
N LEU A 72 -5.48 7.35 13.78
CA LEU A 72 -6.35 6.18 13.98
C LEU A 72 -5.60 4.86 13.79
N SER A 73 -4.32 4.88 13.41
CA SER A 73 -3.54 3.65 13.23
C SER A 73 -3.31 2.95 14.57
N TYR A 74 -3.45 1.63 14.54
CA TYR A 74 -3.18 0.75 15.69
C TYR A 74 -1.68 0.39 15.82
N VAL A 75 -0.84 0.81 14.87
CA VAL A 75 0.62 0.65 14.90
C VAL A 75 1.32 2.00 14.88
N THR A 76 2.49 2.06 15.49
CA THR A 76 3.37 3.22 15.36
C THR A 76 4.04 3.21 14.00
N TRP A 77 4.13 4.40 13.39
CA TRP A 77 4.82 4.62 12.12
C TRP A 77 6.17 5.31 12.34
N ASP A 78 7.20 4.80 11.69
CA ASP A 78 8.49 5.48 11.63
C ASP A 78 8.37 6.75 10.77
N GLU A 79 9.05 7.82 11.17
CA GLU A 79 9.11 9.05 10.35
C GLU A 79 9.68 8.78 8.96
N ALA A 80 10.68 7.89 8.87
CA ALA A 80 11.25 7.43 7.60
C ALA A 80 10.21 6.70 6.74
N ALA A 81 9.37 5.86 7.34
CA ALA A 81 8.31 5.14 6.63
C ALA A 81 7.27 6.11 6.04
N ILE A 82 6.86 7.12 6.83
CA ILE A 82 5.96 8.19 6.37
C ILE A 82 6.58 8.93 5.19
N ALA A 83 7.85 9.32 5.28
CA ALA A 83 8.55 10.04 4.21
C ALA A 83 8.65 9.21 2.92
N ILE A 84 8.93 7.91 3.03
CA ILE A 84 8.94 6.99 1.87
C ILE A 84 7.54 6.89 1.25
N CYS A 85 6.50 6.70 2.06
CA CYS A 85 5.12 6.57 1.56
C CYS A 85 4.64 7.85 0.84
N LYS A 86 5.02 9.04 1.32
CA LYS A 86 4.74 10.31 0.63
C LYS A 86 5.35 10.34 -0.78
N ARG A 87 6.61 9.91 -0.94
CA ARG A 87 7.23 9.81 -2.28
C ARG A 87 6.52 8.82 -3.18
N ILE A 88 6.07 7.68 -2.64
CA ILE A 88 5.31 6.69 -3.41
C ILE A 88 4.01 7.30 -3.94
N ILE A 89 3.32 8.12 -3.14
CA ILE A 89 2.07 8.79 -3.54
C ILE A 89 2.32 9.80 -4.67
N GLU A 90 3.41 10.56 -4.59
CA GLU A 90 3.76 11.64 -5.53
C GLU A 90 4.39 11.19 -6.87
N ALA A 91 4.86 9.94 -6.98
CA ALA A 91 5.71 9.45 -8.09
C ALA A 91 5.01 9.24 -9.45
#